data_AF-A0A7K5GHH1-F1
#
_entry.id   AF-A0A7K5GHH1-F1
#
_cell.length_a   1.000
_cell.length_b   1.000
_cell.length_c   1.000
_cell.angle_alpha   90.00
_cell.angle_beta   90.00
_cell.angle_gamma   90.00
#
_symmetry.space_group_name_H-M   'P 1'
#
loop_
_entity.id
_entity.type
_entity.pdbx_description
1 polymer ?
#
loop_
_entity_poly.entity_id
_entity_poly.type
_entity_poly.pdbx_seq_one_letter_code
_entity_poly.pdbx_strand_id
1 'polypeptide(L)'
;MSASLLRRGLELLEAPSRDKAPPGLQRGQDGPRAAGAVRRRKKAPEPGRNKATVKGRVVKSAIEEYHKKKAVNHLRANLQYMLRGRFVASKAITEQVLSQNRGRKSKDQPPKKVAKKKPEGTVFTEEDFRKFEREYFGRP
;
A
#
# COMPACT_ATOMS: atom_id res chain seq x y z
N MET A 1 13.78 -8.52 9.45
CA MET A 1 12.46 -7.85 9.35
C MET A 1 11.71 -8.11 10.65
N SER A 2 11.20 -7.09 11.33
CA SER A 2 10.57 -7.27 12.65
C SER A 2 9.15 -7.82 12.52
N ALA A 3 8.80 -8.82 13.34
CA ALA A 3 7.47 -9.42 13.39
C ALA A 3 6.36 -8.40 13.72
N SER A 4 6.71 -7.34 14.44
CA SER A 4 5.81 -6.22 14.74
C SER A 4 5.34 -5.47 13.48
N LEU A 5 6.19 -5.37 12.45
CA LEU A 5 5.87 -4.70 11.19
C LEU A 5 4.88 -5.52 10.36
N LEU A 6 5.05 -6.84 10.34
CA LEU A 6 4.12 -7.77 9.68
C LEU A 6 2.75 -7.74 10.36
N ARG A 7 2.71 -7.74 11.70
CA ARG A 7 1.47 -7.67 12.47
C ARG A 7 0.70 -6.37 12.21
N ARG A 8 1.40 -5.22 12.24
CA ARG A 8 0.82 -3.90 11.93
C ARG A 8 0.30 -3.81 10.50
N GLY A 9 1.01 -4.43 9.56
CA GLY A 9 0.60 -4.48 8.15
C GLY A 9 -0.69 -5.26 7.93
N LEU A 10 -0.89 -6.36 8.66
CA LEU A 10 -2.13 -7.14 8.61
C LEU A 10 -3.30 -6.40 9.30
N GLU A 11 -3.05 -5.75 10.45
CA GLU A 11 -4.06 -4.96 11.16
C GLU A 11 -4.65 -3.81 10.31
N LEU A 12 -3.85 -3.21 9.42
CA LEU A 12 -4.31 -2.13 8.54
C LEU A 12 -5.16 -2.62 7.36
N LEU A 13 -5.02 -3.89 6.98
CA LEU A 13 -5.79 -4.52 5.89
C LEU A 13 -7.14 -5.07 6.39
N GLU A 14 -7.25 -5.33 7.69
CA GLU A 14 -8.51 -5.65 8.36
C GLU A 14 -9.33 -4.37 8.59
N ALA A 15 -10.05 -3.90 7.57
CA ALA A 15 -11.15 -2.96 7.75
C ALA A 15 -12.19 -3.57 8.74
N PRO A 16 -13.01 -2.77 9.46
CA PRO A 16 -13.85 -3.27 10.54
C PRO A 16 -15.05 -4.06 9.98
N SER A 17 -14.83 -5.30 9.57
CA SER A 17 -15.87 -6.31 9.55
C SER A 17 -16.22 -6.57 11.01
N ARG A 18 -17.34 -5.97 11.43
CA ARG A 18 -18.04 -6.31 12.66
C ARG A 18 -18.14 -7.83 12.75
N ASP A 19 -17.38 -8.42 13.65
CA ASP A 19 -17.79 -9.57 14.45
C ASP A 19 -16.93 -9.56 15.71
N LYS A 20 -17.49 -8.96 16.77
CA LYS A 20 -16.99 -9.13 18.12
C LYS A 20 -17.21 -10.59 18.53
N ALA A 21 -16.14 -11.33 18.76
CA ALA A 21 -16.17 -12.51 19.62
C ALA A 21 -15.15 -12.31 20.76
N PRO A 22 -15.52 -12.54 22.03
CA PRO A 22 -14.61 -12.36 23.15
C PRO A 22 -13.59 -13.50 23.23
N PRO A 23 -12.41 -13.27 23.85
CA PRO A 23 -11.38 -14.29 23.97
C PRO A 23 -11.68 -15.17 25.18
N GLY A 24 -11.77 -16.49 24.96
CA GLY A 24 -11.79 -17.44 26.07
C GLY A 24 -12.28 -18.83 25.70
N LEU A 25 -11.49 -19.82 26.13
CA LEU A 25 -11.87 -21.21 26.43
C LEU A 25 -11.79 -22.23 25.29
N GLN A 26 -10.56 -22.73 25.14
CA GLN A 26 -10.16 -24.14 25.22
C GLN A 26 -11.22 -25.21 24.92
N ARG A 27 -10.87 -26.00 23.91
CA ARG A 27 -11.42 -27.30 23.49
C ARG A 27 -11.38 -28.31 24.64
N GLY A 28 -12.54 -28.85 25.04
CA GLY A 28 -12.66 -29.92 26.03
C GLY A 28 -14.01 -30.65 25.95
N GLN A 29 -13.89 -31.97 25.82
CA GLN A 29 -14.80 -33.13 25.91
C GLN A 29 -16.26 -33.02 26.45
N ASP A 30 -17.11 -33.81 25.77
CA ASP A 30 -18.15 -34.76 26.25
C ASP A 30 -19.21 -34.37 27.31
N GLY A 31 -20.49 -34.64 26.96
CA GLY A 31 -21.55 -34.92 27.94
C GLY A 31 -22.94 -34.31 27.65
N PRO A 32 -24.06 -35.08 27.69
CA PRO A 32 -25.38 -34.64 27.27
C PRO A 32 -26.23 -34.05 28.43
N ARG A 33 -27.26 -33.25 28.07
CA ARG A 33 -28.66 -33.29 28.57
C ARG A 33 -29.30 -31.90 28.84
N ALA A 34 -30.46 -31.71 28.20
CA ALA A 34 -31.64 -30.91 28.58
C ALA A 34 -31.48 -29.39 28.78
N ALA A 35 -32.47 -28.53 28.53
CA ALA A 35 -33.73 -28.58 27.82
C ALA A 35 -34.14 -27.09 27.69
N GLY A 36 -34.37 -26.61 26.47
CA GLY A 36 -34.76 -25.23 26.21
C GLY A 36 -35.76 -25.21 25.07
N ALA A 37 -37.02 -25.49 25.40
CA ALA A 37 -38.12 -25.55 24.46
C ALA A 37 -38.43 -24.16 23.90
N VAL A 38 -37.99 -23.88 22.67
CA VAL A 38 -38.62 -22.88 21.81
C VAL A 38 -39.26 -23.61 20.66
N ARG A 39 -40.57 -23.84 20.79
CA ARG A 39 -41.43 -24.45 19.77
C ARG A 39 -41.44 -23.56 18.52
N ARG A 40 -40.48 -23.77 17.61
CA ARG A 40 -40.63 -23.32 16.22
C ARG A 40 -41.76 -24.14 15.61
N ARG A 41 -42.92 -23.50 15.39
CA ARG A 41 -43.98 -24.05 14.56
C ARG A 41 -43.36 -24.45 13.23
N LYS A 42 -43.18 -25.76 13.00
CA LYS A 42 -42.80 -26.26 11.68
C LYS A 42 -43.97 -25.95 10.76
N LYS A 43 -43.81 -24.95 9.89
CA LYS A 43 -44.67 -24.80 8.72
C LYS A 43 -44.63 -26.15 8.01
N ALA A 44 -45.80 -26.71 7.71
CA ALA A 44 -45.90 -27.97 6.98
C ALA A 44 -45.02 -27.88 5.72
N PRO A 45 -44.23 -28.93 5.39
CA PRO A 45 -43.54 -28.94 4.11
C PRO A 45 -44.62 -28.82 3.03
N GLU A 46 -44.52 -27.79 2.19
CA GLU A 46 -45.40 -27.70 1.03
C GLU A 46 -45.32 -29.03 0.26
N PRO A 47 -46.45 -29.55 -0.26
CA PRO A 47 -46.50 -30.84 -0.90
C PRO A 47 -45.42 -30.87 -1.99
N GLY A 48 -44.41 -31.71 -1.74
CA GLY A 48 -43.28 -31.90 -2.63
C GLY A 48 -43.83 -32.26 -3.99
N ARG A 49 -43.67 -31.37 -4.97
CA ARG A 49 -44.10 -31.59 -6.34
C ARG A 49 -43.53 -32.93 -6.80
N ASN A 50 -44.39 -33.91 -7.05
CA ASN A 50 -44.02 -35.22 -7.55
C ASN A 50 -43.21 -35.05 -8.84
N LYS A 51 -41.89 -35.27 -8.77
CA LYS A 51 -40.97 -35.12 -9.91
C LYS A 51 -41.11 -36.26 -10.92
N ALA A 52 -41.91 -37.30 -10.63
CA ALA A 52 -42.03 -38.52 -11.43
C ALA A 52 -43.02 -38.41 -12.60
N THR A 53 -44.00 -37.51 -12.56
CA THR A 53 -44.97 -37.31 -13.65
C THR A 53 -44.51 -36.19 -14.60
N VAL A 54 -44.60 -36.42 -15.91
CA VAL A 54 -44.25 -35.42 -16.94
C VAL A 54 -45.28 -34.28 -16.99
N LYS A 55 -46.50 -34.52 -16.50
CA LYS A 55 -47.61 -33.56 -16.45
C LYS A 55 -47.25 -32.36 -15.57
N GLY A 56 -46.99 -31.21 -16.21
CA GLY A 56 -46.64 -29.96 -15.53
C GLY A 56 -45.14 -29.62 -15.53
N ARG A 57 -44.28 -30.38 -16.23
CA ARG A 57 -42.88 -29.98 -16.45
C ARG A 57 -42.82 -28.85 -17.47
N VAL A 58 -42.50 -27.64 -17.01
CA VAL A 58 -42.15 -26.52 -17.88
C VAL A 58 -40.71 -26.75 -18.38
N VAL A 59 -40.56 -26.98 -19.69
CA VAL A 59 -39.24 -27.09 -20.31
C VAL A 59 -38.61 -25.70 -20.26
N LYS A 60 -37.58 -25.55 -19.43
CA LYS A 60 -36.77 -24.33 -19.45
C LYS A 60 -35.80 -24.41 -20.60
N SER A 61 -35.72 -23.35 -21.38
CA SER A 61 -34.72 -23.25 -22.43
C SER A 61 -33.32 -23.29 -21.81
N ALA A 62 -32.48 -24.20 -22.29
CA ALA A 62 -31.08 -24.32 -21.86
C ALA A 62 -30.32 -23.01 -22.11
N ILE A 63 -30.68 -22.27 -23.16
CA ILE A 63 -30.08 -20.98 -23.52
C ILE A 63 -30.43 -19.92 -22.48
N GLU A 64 -31.68 -19.89 -22.00
CA GLU A 64 -32.10 -18.95 -20.97
C GLU A 64 -31.46 -19.24 -19.62
N GLU A 65 -31.34 -20.52 -19.25
CA GLU A 65 -30.61 -20.89 -18.02
C GLU A 65 -29.13 -20.53 -18.12
N TYR A 66 -28.52 -20.69 -19.29
CA TYR A 66 -27.14 -20.30 -19.54
C TYR A 66 -26.95 -18.79 -19.37
N HIS A 67 -27.81 -17.96 -19.94
CA HIS A 67 -27.74 -16.50 -19.77
C HIS A 67 -27.89 -16.07 -18.30
N LYS A 68 -28.73 -16.75 -17.52
CA LYS A 68 -28.92 -16.47 -16.08
C LYS A 68 -27.70 -16.84 -15.24
N LYS A 69 -26.99 -17.91 -15.60
CA LYS A 69 -25.79 -18.39 -14.88
C LYS A 69 -24.50 -17.81 -15.44
N LYS A 70 -24.56 -17.10 -16.57
CA LYS A 70 -23.38 -16.53 -17.23
C LYS A 70 -22.73 -15.51 -16.31
N ALA A 71 -21.46 -15.74 -16.00
CA ALA A 71 -20.67 -14.78 -15.23
C ALA A 71 -20.59 -13.43 -15.96
N VAL A 72 -20.60 -12.35 -15.19
CA VAL A 72 -20.49 -11.00 -15.73
C VAL A 72 -19.11 -10.83 -16.36
N ASN A 73 -19.08 -10.44 -17.64
CA ASN A 73 -17.84 -10.22 -18.35
C ASN A 73 -17.33 -8.80 -18.07
N HIS A 74 -16.24 -8.71 -17.30
CA HIS A 74 -15.60 -7.43 -16.95
C HIS A 74 -14.46 -7.02 -17.89
N LEU A 75 -14.24 -7.72 -19.01
CA LEU A 75 -13.11 -7.48 -19.90
C LEU A 75 -13.00 -6.02 -20.35
N ARG A 76 -14.11 -5.41 -20.80
CA ARG A 76 -14.10 -3.99 -21.23
C ARG A 76 -13.80 -3.02 -20.10
N ALA A 77 -14.37 -3.27 -18.91
CA ALA A 77 -14.12 -2.44 -17.73
C ALA A 77 -12.66 -2.55 -17.26
N ASN A 78 -12.10 -3.76 -17.28
CA ASN A 78 -10.72 -4.03 -16.91
C ASN A 78 -9.74 -3.42 -17.91
N LEU A 79 -10.02 -3.54 -19.22
CA LEU A 79 -9.23 -2.89 -20.26
C LEU A 79 -9.29 -1.38 -20.11
N GLN A 80 -10.47 -0.81 -19.88
CA GLN A 80 -10.60 0.62 -19.63
C GLN A 80 -9.83 1.04 -18.37
N TYR A 81 -9.80 0.24 -17.31
CA TYR A 81 -9.00 0.51 -16.12
C TYR A 81 -7.49 0.45 -16.40
N MET A 82 -7.01 -0.60 -17.08
CA MET A 82 -5.60 -0.78 -17.42
C MET A 82 -5.09 0.26 -18.43
N LEU A 83 -5.95 0.69 -19.36
CA LEU A 83 -5.64 1.63 -20.42
C LEU A 83 -5.94 3.09 -20.06
N ARG A 84 -6.76 3.35 -19.02
CA ARG A 84 -6.88 4.68 -18.42
C ARG A 84 -5.50 5.03 -17.87
N GLY A 85 -4.78 5.82 -18.66
CA GLY A 85 -3.33 5.93 -18.64
C GLY A 85 -2.72 6.34 -17.31
N ARG A 86 -1.39 6.31 -17.29
CA ARG A 86 -0.57 6.76 -16.16
C ARG A 86 -0.94 8.20 -15.82
N PHE A 87 -1.60 8.39 -14.68
CA PHE A 87 -1.89 9.72 -14.16
C PHE A 87 -0.57 10.36 -13.74
N VAL A 88 0.02 11.15 -14.64
CA VAL A 88 1.15 12.01 -14.31
C VAL A 88 0.56 13.20 -13.56
N ALA A 89 0.89 13.31 -12.28
CA ALA A 89 0.49 14.46 -11.48
C ALA A 89 0.94 15.76 -12.18
N SER A 90 0.16 16.83 -12.02
CA SER A 90 0.49 18.12 -12.63
C SER A 90 1.89 18.57 -12.19
N LYS A 91 2.62 19.22 -13.10
CA LYS A 91 4.01 19.65 -12.86
C LYS A 91 4.13 20.46 -11.57
N ALA A 92 3.17 21.36 -11.32
CA ALA A 92 3.09 22.15 -10.09
C ALA A 92 3.03 21.29 -8.81
N ILE A 93 2.19 20.25 -8.79
CA ILE A 93 2.09 19.35 -7.64
C ILE A 93 3.39 18.56 -7.46
N THR A 94 4.00 18.09 -8.56
CA THR A 94 5.28 17.38 -8.48
C THR A 94 6.40 18.28 -7.96
N GLU A 95 6.44 19.55 -8.39
CA GLU A 95 7.42 20.53 -7.93
C GLU A 95 7.21 20.88 -6.45
N GLN A 96 5.97 21.01 -5.99
CA GLN A 96 5.64 21.22 -4.58
C GLN A 96 6.10 20.05 -3.70
N VAL A 97 5.88 18.82 -4.14
CA VAL A 97 6.36 17.62 -3.44
C VAL A 97 7.88 17.58 -3.42
N LEU A 98 8.54 17.92 -4.53
CA LEU A 98 10.00 18.00 -4.59
C LEU A 98 10.55 19.09 -3.67
N SER A 99 9.95 20.29 -3.63
CA SER A 99 10.38 21.37 -2.75
C SER A 99 10.21 21.03 -1.28
N GLN A 100 9.12 20.35 -0.91
CA GLN A 100 8.90 19.89 0.46
C GLN A 100 9.91 18.82 0.90
N ASN A 101 10.32 17.95 -0.02
CA ASN A 101 11.26 16.85 0.26
C ASN A 101 12.73 17.26 0.12
N ARG A 102 13.03 18.34 -0.61
CA ARG A 102 14.39 18.90 -0.74
C ARG A 102 14.99 19.15 0.64
N GLY A 103 16.24 18.74 0.80
CA GLY A 103 17.00 18.94 2.03
C GLY A 103 16.75 17.94 3.17
N ARG A 104 15.74 17.06 3.08
CA ARG A 104 15.54 15.95 4.03
C ARG A 104 16.64 14.89 3.93
N LYS A 105 17.21 14.71 2.74
CA LYS A 105 18.38 13.87 2.50
C LYS A 105 19.57 14.76 2.17
N SER A 106 20.76 14.38 2.65
CA SER A 106 22.02 15.08 2.37
C SER A 106 22.28 15.23 0.85
N LYS A 107 21.91 14.22 0.05
CA LYS A 107 22.04 14.24 -1.42
C LYS A 107 21.17 15.29 -2.11
N ASP A 108 20.03 15.62 -1.50
CA ASP A 108 19.04 16.54 -2.07
C ASP A 108 19.20 17.97 -1.52
N GLN A 109 20.21 18.20 -0.68
CA GLN A 109 20.53 19.55 -0.21
C GLN A 109 21.23 20.30 -1.33
N PRO A 110 20.75 21.50 -1.71
CA PRO A 110 21.48 22.34 -2.63
C PRO A 110 22.86 22.66 -2.02
N PRO A 111 23.93 22.65 -2.82
CA PRO A 111 25.26 22.94 -2.31
C PRO A 111 25.24 24.31 -1.65
N LYS A 112 25.60 24.36 -0.37
CA LYS A 112 25.77 25.63 0.34
C LYS A 112 26.79 26.44 -0.46
N LYS A 113 26.38 27.62 -0.93
CA LYS A 113 27.26 28.56 -1.59
C LYS A 113 28.23 29.12 -0.55
N VAL A 114 29.24 28.34 -0.21
CA VAL A 114 30.34 28.83 0.59
C VAL A 114 31.17 29.68 -0.36
N ALA A 115 31.21 30.99 -0.12
CA ALA A 115 32.17 31.85 -0.80
C ALA A 115 33.54 31.21 -0.64
N LYS A 116 34.21 30.90 -1.75
CA LYS A 116 35.57 30.35 -1.72
C LYS A 116 36.39 31.26 -0.82
N LYS A 117 36.95 30.71 0.26
CA LYS A 117 37.88 31.46 1.10
C LYS A 117 38.97 31.97 0.17
N LYS A 118 39.26 33.27 0.23
CA LYS A 118 40.43 33.81 -0.47
C LYS A 118 41.65 33.00 0.00
N PRO A 119 42.60 32.67 -0.89
CA PRO A 119 43.80 31.97 -0.47
C PRO A 119 44.41 32.74 0.70
N GLU A 120 44.62 32.06 1.81
CA GLU A 120 45.30 32.64 2.97
C GLU A 120 46.67 33.10 2.48
N GLY A 121 46.92 34.41 2.56
CA GLY A 121 48.19 34.99 2.14
C GLY A 121 49.29 34.38 2.98
N THR A 122 50.31 33.83 2.32
CA THR A 122 51.55 33.42 2.97
C THR A 122 52.10 34.59 3.79
N VAL A 123 52.57 34.29 5.01
CA VAL A 123 53.19 35.27 5.90
C VAL A 123 54.43 35.88 5.26
N PHE A 124 55.07 35.14 4.35
CA PHE A 124 56.20 35.62 3.57
C PHE A 124 55.72 36.19 2.25
N THR A 125 56.02 37.46 2.04
CA THR A 125 55.83 38.12 0.76
C THR A 125 57.06 37.94 -0.13
N GLU A 126 56.89 38.11 -1.43
CA GLU A 126 58.01 38.10 -2.39
C GLU A 126 59.13 39.10 -2.01
N GLU A 127 58.76 40.18 -1.30
CA GLU A 127 59.71 41.18 -0.79
C GLU A 127 60.57 40.64 0.34
N ASP A 128 60.04 39.75 1.18
CA ASP A 128 60.78 39.11 2.27
C ASP A 128 61.83 38.13 1.70
N PHE A 129 61.49 37.42 0.62
CA PHE A 129 62.44 36.61 -0.13
C PHE A 129 63.57 37.45 -0.72
N ARG A 130 63.26 38.61 -1.33
CA ARG A 130 64.29 39.51 -1.88
C ARG A 130 65.20 40.10 -0.80
N LYS A 131 64.69 40.35 0.41
CA LYS A 131 65.53 40.77 1.55
C LYS A 131 66.44 39.64 2.00
N PHE A 132 65.90 38.44 2.16
CA PHE A 132 66.66 37.25 2.53
C PHE A 132 67.78 36.95 1.53
N GLU A 133 67.50 37.01 0.22
CA GLU A 133 68.51 36.82 -0.82
C GLU A 133 69.64 37.83 -0.72
N ARG A 134 69.33 39.10 -0.46
CA ARG A 134 70.35 40.16 -0.31
C ARG A 134 71.20 40.00 0.93
N GLU A 135 70.60 39.53 2.02
CA GLU A 135 71.28 39.32 3.29
C GLU A 135 72.19 38.09 3.25
N TYR A 136 71.75 37.02 2.59
CA TYR A 136 72.45 35.74 2.60
C TYR A 136 73.44 35.58 1.45
N PHE A 137 73.08 36.03 0.25
CA PHE A 137 73.93 35.93 -0.93
C PHE A 137 74.65 37.24 -1.25
N GLY A 138 74.74 38.16 -0.27
CA GLY A 138 75.42 39.45 -0.31
C GLY A 138 75.98 39.78 -1.69
N ARG A 139 75.25 40.62 -2.45
CA ARG A 139 75.51 40.90 -3.88
C ARG A 139 77.03 40.95 -4.16
N PRO A 140 77.52 40.41 -5.29
CA PRO A 140 78.92 40.59 -5.66
C PRO A 140 79.34 42.06 -5.58
#